data_AF-A0A077AZY9-F1
#
_entry.id   AF-A0A077AZY9-F1
#
_cell.length_a   1.000
_cell.length_b   1.000
_cell.length_c   1.000
_cell.angle_alpha   90.00
_cell.angle_beta   90.00
_cell.angle_gamma   90.00
#
_symmetry.space_group_name_H-M   'P 1'
#
loop_
_entity.id
_entity.type
_entity.pdbx_description
1 polymer ?
#
loop_
_entity_poly.entity_id
_entity_poly.type
_entity_poly.pdbx_seq_one_letter_code
_entity_poly.pdbx_strand_id
1 'polypeptide(L)'
;DGIATGYLVLRDLGFKVDLYIASEVCEDSISVGVVRHEGKIQYVHDVRNITRKNIAEWGPFDLVIGGSPCNDLSIVNPARKGLYEGTGRLFFEFYRLLSEA
;
A
#
# COMPACT_ATOMS: atom_id res chain seq x y z
N ASP A 1 -2.05 0.58 2.30
CA ASP A 1 -1.37 0.40 3.62
C ASP A 1 -2.37 -0.02 4.69
N GLY A 2 -3.62 0.44 4.57
CA GLY A 2 -4.63 0.30 5.61
C GLY A 2 -4.17 1.08 6.83
N ILE A 3 -4.17 0.41 7.97
CA ILE A 3 -3.84 1.00 9.27
C ILE A 3 -2.35 0.90 9.63
N ALA A 4 -1.46 0.89 8.65
CA ALA A 4 0.01 0.83 8.84
C ALA A 4 0.54 -0.42 9.57
N THR A 5 -0.11 -1.58 9.37
CA THR A 5 0.28 -2.82 10.06
C THR A 5 1.71 -3.27 9.72
N GLY A 6 2.17 -3.07 8.48
CA GLY A 6 3.53 -3.42 8.07
C GLY A 6 4.58 -2.66 8.88
N TYR A 7 4.43 -1.34 9.00
CA TYR A 7 5.31 -0.50 9.81
C TYR A 7 5.29 -0.88 11.29
N LEU A 8 4.11 -1.12 11.86
CA LEU A 8 3.96 -1.58 13.24
C LEU A 8 4.80 -2.84 13.52
N VAL A 9 4.67 -3.87 12.67
CA VAL A 9 5.37 -5.14 12.85
C VAL A 9 6.88 -4.98 12.67
N LEU A 10 7.35 -4.21 11.68
CA LEU A 10 8.78 -3.94 11.50
C LEU A 10 9.40 -3.29 12.74
N ARG A 11 8.70 -2.29 13.30
CA ARG A 11 9.12 -1.62 14.54
C ARG A 11 9.13 -2.58 15.72
N ASP A 12 8.08 -3.37 15.90
CA ASP A 12 7.95 -4.29 17.04
C ASP A 12 8.99 -5.43 16.97
N LEU A 13 9.41 -5.83 15.77
CA LEU A 13 10.53 -6.75 15.54
C LEU A 13 11.92 -6.10 15.72
N GLY A 14 11.99 -4.79 15.97
CA GLY A 14 13.23 -4.06 16.21
C GLY A 14 14.00 -3.67 14.95
N PHE A 15 13.39 -3.72 13.76
CA PHE A 15 14.02 -3.21 12.55
C PHE A 15 14.12 -1.68 12.60
N LYS A 16 15.26 -1.15 12.15
CA LYS A 16 15.40 0.27 11.85
C LYS A 16 14.81 0.53 10.48
N VAL A 17 13.72 1.28 10.44
CA VAL A 17 13.04 1.66 9.19
C VAL A 17 13.48 3.07 8.83
N ASP A 18 14.31 3.19 7.80
CA ASP A 18 14.83 4.48 7.33
C ASP A 18 13.76 5.26 6.56
N LEU A 19 13.01 4.56 5.71
CA LEU A 19 11.95 5.13 4.88
C LEU A 19 10.76 4.16 4.83
N TYR A 20 9.54 4.68 5.01
CA TYR A 20 8.31 3.94 4.81
C TYR A 20 7.31 4.79 4.03
N ILE A 21 7.06 4.41 2.78
CA ILE A 21 6.12 5.09 1.90
C ILE A 21 4.84 4.26 1.79
N ALA A 22 3.71 4.88 2.07
CA ALA A 22 2.40 4.24 2.08
C ALA A 22 1.48 4.83 1.01
N SER A 23 0.99 3.98 0.11
CA SER A 23 -0.16 4.30 -0.74
C SER A 23 -1.44 3.91 0.00
N GLU A 24 -2.28 4.90 0.31
CA GLU A 24 -3.57 4.74 0.99
C GLU A 24 -4.52 5.89 0.62
N VAL A 25 -5.80 5.58 0.38
CA VAL A 25 -6.83 6.57 -0.02
C VAL A 25 -7.90 6.79 1.03
N CYS A 26 -8.02 5.88 2.01
CA CYS A 26 -8.98 6.02 3.10
C CYS A 26 -8.43 6.98 4.18
N GLU A 27 -9.05 8.16 4.30
CA GLU A 27 -8.64 9.22 5.25
C GLU A 27 -8.62 8.75 6.72
N ASP A 28 -9.56 7.91 7.13
CA ASP A 28 -9.57 7.34 8.47
C ASP A 28 -8.35 6.44 8.71
N SER A 29 -7.96 5.67 7.70
CA SER A 29 -6.79 4.78 7.77
C SER A 29 -5.48 5.56 7.81
N ILE A 30 -5.36 6.62 6.99
CA ILE A 30 -4.24 7.56 7.01
C ILE A 30 -4.14 8.21 8.40
N SER A 31 -5.26 8.69 8.94
CA SER A 31 -5.32 9.32 10.26
C SER A 31 -4.82 8.38 11.37
N VAL A 32 -5.20 7.09 11.32
CA VAL A 32 -4.69 6.07 12.25
C VAL A 32 -3.16 5.97 12.17
N GLY A 33 -2.60 5.85 10.96
CA GLY A 33 -1.16 5.72 10.79
C GLY A 33 -0.38 6.96 11.22
N VAL A 34 -0.86 8.16 10.88
CA VAL A 34 -0.24 9.44 11.31
C VAL A 34 -0.20 9.54 12.84
N VAL A 35 -1.31 9.25 13.52
CA VAL A 35 -1.41 9.34 14.99
C VAL A 35 -0.58 8.25 15.67
N ARG A 36 -0.63 7.01 15.19
CA ARG A 36 0.04 5.86 15.84
C ARG A 36 1.54 5.82 15.58
N HIS A 37 2.00 6.44 14.50
CA HIS A 37 3.40 6.39 14.08
C HIS A 37 4.04 7.76 13.99
N GLU A 38 3.44 8.78 14.63
CA GLU A 38 4.01 10.11 14.83
C GLU A 38 4.48 10.77 13.51
N GLY A 39 3.71 10.58 12.44
CA GLY A 39 4.03 11.11 11.12
C GLY A 39 5.27 10.51 10.43
N LYS A 40 5.78 9.36 10.89
CA LYS A 40 6.94 8.68 10.27
C LYS A 40 6.65 7.99 8.94
N ILE A 41 5.37 7.91 8.54
CA ILE A 41 4.94 7.31 7.29
C ILE A 41 4.69 8.40 6.26
N GLN A 42 5.34 8.31 5.11
CA GLN A 42 5.11 9.21 3.99
C GLN A 42 3.94 8.69 3.15
N TYR A 43 2.81 9.40 3.17
CA TYR A 43 1.63 9.03 2.38
C TYR A 43 1.68 9.61 0.96
N VAL A 44 1.40 8.77 -0.04
CA VAL A 44 1.41 9.14 -1.48
C VAL A 44 0.05 8.96 -2.16
N HIS A 45 -0.99 8.75 -1.36
CA HIS A 45 -2.39 8.57 -1.81
C HIS A 45 -2.56 7.43 -2.83
N ASP A 46 -3.32 7.66 -3.89
CA ASP A 46 -3.77 6.64 -4.85
C ASP A 46 -2.60 6.00 -5.61
N VAL A 47 -2.50 4.67 -5.51
CA VAL A 47 -1.46 3.86 -6.14
C VAL A 47 -1.35 4.08 -7.66
N ARG A 48 -2.46 4.40 -8.32
CA ARG A 48 -2.53 4.61 -9.77
C ARG A 48 -1.77 5.85 -10.23
N ASN A 49 -1.53 6.79 -9.32
CA ASN A 49 -0.79 8.02 -9.62
C ASN A 49 0.73 7.86 -9.44
N ILE A 50 1.18 6.71 -8.92
CA ILE A 50 2.60 6.45 -8.69
C ILE A 50 3.27 6.07 -10.00
N THR A 51 4.22 6.90 -10.44
CA THR A 51 4.96 6.72 -11.69
C THR A 51 6.32 6.07 -11.45
N ARG A 52 6.92 5.51 -12.51
CA ARG A 52 8.29 4.99 -12.48
C ARG A 52 9.32 6.02 -12.00
N LYS A 53 9.11 7.31 -12.33
CA LYS A 53 9.96 8.40 -11.85
C LYS A 53 9.89 8.51 -10.33
N ASN A 54 8.69 8.41 -9.76
CA ASN A 54 8.52 8.45 -8.31
C ASN A 54 9.25 7.29 -7.63
N ILE A 55 9.10 6.07 -8.15
CA ILE A 55 9.80 4.89 -7.62
C ILE A 55 11.33 5.08 -7.65
N ALA A 56 11.87 5.60 -8.75
CA ALA A 56 13.29 5.88 -8.88
C ALA A 56 13.79 7.01 -7.95
N GLU A 57 12.95 8.02 -7.66
CA GLU A 57 13.30 9.14 -6.77
C GLU A 57 13.21 8.77 -5.28
N TRP A 58 12.29 7.86 -4.94
CA TRP A 58 12.05 7.44 -3.56
C TRP A 58 12.89 6.24 -3.13
N GLY A 59 13.27 5.39 -4.09
CA GLY A 59 14.05 4.18 -3.86
C GLY A 59 15.55 4.45 -3.68
N PRO A 60 16.37 3.38 -3.57
CA PRO A 60 15.97 1.97 -3.71
C PRO A 60 15.09 1.46 -2.56
N PHE A 61 14.25 0.45 -2.82
CA PHE A 61 13.39 -0.18 -1.82
C PHE A 61 13.87 -1.60 -1.50
N ASP A 62 14.09 -1.91 -0.21
CA ASP A 62 14.46 -3.25 0.23
C ASP A 62 13.24 -4.19 0.42
N LEU A 63 12.06 -3.61 0.61
CA LEU A 63 10.83 -4.34 0.88
C LEU A 63 9.63 -3.66 0.23
N VAL A 64 8.87 -4.43 -0.55
CA VAL A 64 7.59 -4.02 -1.13
C VAL A 64 6.51 -4.97 -0.63
N ILE A 65 5.50 -4.43 0.05
CA ILE A 65 4.37 -5.18 0.62
C ILE A 65 3.05 -4.54 0.22
N GLY A 66 2.00 -5.35 0.08
CA GLY A 66 0.69 -4.85 -0.30
C GLY A 66 -0.39 -5.92 -0.28
N GLY A 67 -1.62 -5.48 -0.11
CA GLY A 67 -2.82 -6.29 -0.27
C GLY A 67 -3.87 -5.46 -1.00
N SER A 68 -4.26 -5.88 -2.20
CA SER A 68 -5.31 -5.20 -2.96
C SER A 68 -6.68 -5.44 -2.32
N PRO A 69 -7.64 -4.51 -2.46
CA PRO A 69 -9.01 -4.72 -1.97
C PRO A 69 -9.60 -6.04 -2.50
N CYS A 70 -10.13 -6.86 -1.59
CA CYS A 70 -10.65 -8.17 -1.94
C CYS A 70 -12.16 -8.18 -2.24
N ASN A 71 -12.84 -7.03 -2.18
CA ASN A 71 -14.30 -6.94 -2.35
C ASN A 71 -14.79 -7.54 -3.67
N ASP A 72 -14.08 -7.28 -4.77
CA ASP A 72 -14.40 -7.84 -6.09
C ASP A 72 -13.70 -9.17 -6.38
N LEU A 73 -12.83 -9.64 -5.48
CA LEU A 73 -12.09 -10.90 -5.64
C LEU A 73 -12.72 -12.06 -4.84
N SER A 74 -13.20 -11.75 -3.65
CA SER A 74 -13.71 -12.75 -2.71
C SER A 74 -14.98 -13.42 -3.24
N ILE A 75 -14.98 -14.76 -3.23
CA ILE A 75 -16.16 -15.55 -3.61
C ILE A 75 -17.33 -15.40 -2.63
N VAL A 76 -17.07 -14.87 -1.43
CA VAL A 76 -18.11 -14.54 -0.43
C VAL A 76 -19.01 -13.40 -0.91
N ASN A 77 -18.51 -12.52 -1.79
CA ASN A 77 -19.34 -11.49 -2.42
C ASN A 77 -20.05 -12.06 -3.67
N PRO A 78 -21.39 -12.19 -3.67
CA PRO A 78 -22.12 -12.67 -4.85
C PRO A 78 -22.10 -11.67 -6.01
N ALA A 79 -21.91 -10.38 -5.74
CA ALA A 79 -21.84 -9.31 -6.73
C ALA A 79 -20.39 -8.99 -7.16
N ARG A 80 -19.45 -9.91 -6.91
CA ARG A 80 -18.03 -9.73 -7.25
C ARG A 80 -17.85 -9.49 -8.75
N LYS A 81 -16.91 -8.60 -9.10
CA LYS A 81 -16.57 -8.30 -10.50
C LYS A 81 -15.34 -9.08 -11.00
N GLY A 82 -14.61 -9.76 -10.12
CA GLY A 82 -13.42 -10.52 -10.45
C GLY A 82 -12.16 -9.65 -10.55
N LEU A 83 -11.07 -10.27 -11.00
CA LEU A 83 -9.73 -9.68 -11.02
C LEU A 83 -9.55 -8.55 -12.04
N TYR A 84 -10.26 -8.62 -13.16
CA TYR A 84 -10.07 -7.69 -14.28
C TYR A 84 -11.03 -6.49 -14.24
N GLU A 85 -11.99 -6.49 -13.32
CA GLU A 85 -12.97 -5.42 -13.18
C GLU A 85 -13.01 -4.88 -11.74
N GLY A 86 -13.79 -3.81 -11.52
CA GLY A 86 -13.93 -3.20 -10.21
C GLY A 86 -12.60 -2.88 -9.54
N THR A 87 -12.52 -3.16 -8.25
CA THR A 87 -11.34 -3.00 -7.39
C THR A 87 -10.30 -4.10 -7.56
N GLY A 88 -10.66 -5.25 -8.16
CA GLY A 88 -9.74 -6.36 -8.41
C GLY A 88 -8.56 -5.95 -9.28
N ARG A 89 -8.77 -5.01 -10.21
CA ARG A 89 -7.71 -4.49 -11.10
C ARG A 89 -6.53 -3.87 -10.36
N LEU A 90 -6.73 -3.40 -9.12
CA LEU A 90 -5.67 -2.78 -8.31
C LEU A 90 -4.57 -3.79 -7.93
N PHE A 91 -4.83 -5.09 -8.03
CA PHE A 91 -3.78 -6.11 -7.98
C PHE A 91 -2.68 -5.84 -9.01
N PHE A 92 -3.02 -5.42 -10.23
CA PHE A 92 -2.05 -5.16 -11.29
C PHE A 92 -1.21 -3.90 -11.04
N GLU A 93 -1.70 -2.93 -10.25
CA GLU A 93 -0.89 -1.79 -9.81
C GLU A 93 0.24 -2.24 -8.88
N PHE A 94 -0.03 -3.18 -7.97
CA PHE A 94 1.02 -3.77 -7.14
C PHE A 94 2.04 -4.50 -8.00
N TYR A 95 1.60 -5.34 -8.95
CA TYR A 95 2.51 -6.02 -9.88
C TYR A 95 3.37 -5.05 -10.70
N ARG A 96 2.76 -3.97 -11.21
CA ARG A 96 3.45 -2.92 -11.96
C ARG A 96 4.56 -2.29 -11.11
N LEU A 97 4.23 -1.84 -9.90
CA LEU A 97 5.21 -1.20 -9.01
C LEU A 97 6.30 -2.16 -8.55
N LEU A 98 5.96 -3.43 -8.29
CA LEU A 98 6.95 -4.47 -7.93
C LEU A 98 7.97 -4.72 -9.05
N SER A 99 7.59 -4.54 -10.31
CA SER A 99 8.52 -4.65 -11.45
C SER A 99 9.36 -3.40 -11.69
N GLU A 100 8.96 -2.26 -11.12
CA GLU A 100 9.62 -0.96 -11.26
C GLU A 100 10.56 -0.63 -10.08
N ALA A 101 10.32 -1.23 -8.91
CA ALA A 101 11.09 -1.09 -7.67
C ALA A 101 12.34 -1.98 -7.66
#